data_AF-A0A9N9F5G8-F1
#
_entry.id   AF-A0A9N9F5G8-F1
#
_cell.length_a   1.000
_cell.length_b   1.000
_cell.length_c   1.000
_cell.angle_alpha   90.00
_cell.angle_beta   90.00
_cell.angle_gamma   90.00
#
_symmetry.space_group_name_H-M   'P 1'
#
loop_
_entity.id
_entity.type
_entity.pdbx_description
1 polymer ?
#
loop_
_entity_poly.entity_id
_entity_poly.type
_entity_poly.pdbx_seq_one_letter_code
_entity_poly.pdbx_strand_id
1 'polypeptide(L)'
;MEKWSSQEDTTLIDLYNVCGPKWVTISRMLRTKSAHQCAERWQSALRPGINKRPFNTFENNTVRRLYGVHGPRWSRICSSFPDRTPKMIKSSWENMQAEEERIQMQMSITRLLN
;
A
#
# COMPACT_ATOMS: atom_id res chain seq x y z
N MET A 1 -11.28 -0.70 -9.81
CA MET A 1 -10.30 0.36 -9.52
C MET A 1 -9.47 0.58 -10.77
N GLU A 2 -9.47 1.81 -11.27
CA GLU A 2 -8.75 2.17 -12.49
C GLU A 2 -7.23 2.15 -12.25
N LYS A 3 -6.47 1.57 -13.18
CA LYS A 3 -5.02 1.41 -13.04
C LYS A 3 -4.32 2.70 -13.46
N TRP A 4 -3.41 3.19 -12.62
CA TRP A 4 -2.52 4.30 -12.96
C TRP A 4 -1.40 3.81 -13.88
N SER A 5 -1.17 4.54 -14.97
CA SER A 5 -0.02 4.35 -15.83
C SER A 5 1.20 5.14 -15.32
N SER A 6 2.41 4.75 -15.75
CA SER A 6 3.63 5.51 -15.43
C SER A 6 3.57 6.94 -15.95
N GLN A 7 2.94 7.17 -17.11
CA GLN A 7 2.78 8.52 -17.67
C GLN A 7 1.86 9.38 -16.80
N GLU A 8 0.76 8.82 -16.31
CA GLU A 8 -0.13 9.53 -15.38
C GLU A 8 0.56 9.82 -14.04
N ASP A 9 1.38 8.89 -13.53
CA ASP A 9 2.16 9.12 -12.31
C ASP A 9 3.16 10.27 -12.50
N THR A 10 3.92 10.27 -13.60
CA THR A 10 4.87 11.36 -13.92
C THR A 10 4.13 12.69 -14.04
N THR A 11 3.03 12.72 -14.80
CA THR A 11 2.24 13.93 -14.99
C THR A 11 1.66 14.43 -13.65
N LEU A 12 1.19 13.52 -12.78
CA LEU A 12 0.70 13.89 -11.46
C LEU A 12 1.80 14.48 -10.57
N ILE A 13 3.01 13.94 -10.62
CA ILE A 13 4.18 14.49 -9.90
C ILE A 13 4.52 15.89 -10.40
N ASP A 14 4.62 16.08 -11.71
CA ASP A 14 4.96 17.37 -12.32
C ASP A 14 3.91 18.43 -11.97
N LEU A 15 2.62 18.09 -12.10
CA LEU A 15 1.53 18.99 -11.75
C LEU A 15 1.53 19.32 -10.25
N TYR A 16 1.83 18.36 -9.38
CA TYR A 16 1.96 18.62 -7.95
C TYR A 16 3.12 19.58 -7.64
N ASN A 17 4.27 19.41 -8.30
CA ASN A 17 5.44 20.27 -8.11
C ASN A 17 5.15 21.73 -8.53
N VAL A 18 4.30 21.93 -9.55
CA VAL A 18 3.91 23.28 -10.01
C VAL A 18 2.79 23.87 -9.17
N CYS A 19 1.74 23.10 -8.87
CA CYS A 19 0.49 23.62 -8.30
C CYS A 19 0.39 23.44 -6.77
N GLY A 20 1.20 22.57 -6.17
CA GLY A 20 0.99 22.04 -4.81
C GLY A 20 -0.23 21.13 -4.72
N PRO A 21 -0.78 20.86 -3.52
CA PRO A 21 -1.90 19.93 -3.30
C PRO A 21 -3.28 20.46 -3.78
N LYS A 22 -3.33 21.20 -4.88
CA LYS A 22 -4.56 21.73 -5.49
C LYS A 22 -5.22 20.65 -6.36
N TRP A 23 -5.76 19.61 -5.72
CA TRP A 23 -6.23 18.39 -6.39
C TRP A 23 -7.31 18.62 -7.46
N VAL A 24 -8.20 19.60 -7.25
CA VAL A 24 -9.22 19.98 -8.25
C VAL A 24 -8.57 20.54 -9.51
N THR A 25 -7.58 21.42 -9.37
CA THR A 25 -6.81 21.96 -10.50
C THR A 25 -6.02 20.87 -11.20
N ILE A 26 -5.31 20.04 -10.44
CA ILE A 26 -4.51 18.92 -10.97
C ILE A 26 -5.40 17.96 -11.76
N SER A 27 -6.56 17.58 -11.23
CA SER A 27 -7.52 16.69 -11.91
C SER A 27 -8.02 17.28 -13.22
N ARG A 28 -8.31 18.59 -13.27
CA ARG A 28 -8.72 19.28 -14.50
C ARG A 28 -7.62 19.31 -15.55
N MET A 29 -6.36 19.39 -15.13
CA MET A 29 -5.20 19.36 -16.03
C MET A 29 -4.87 17.94 -16.52
N LEU A 30 -4.93 16.95 -15.61
CA LEU A 30 -4.68 15.54 -15.92
C LEU A 30 -5.80 14.92 -16.78
N ARG A 31 -7.04 15.39 -16.62
CA ARG A 31 -8.26 15.02 -17.38
C ARG A 31 -8.71 13.56 -17.28
N THR A 32 -7.83 12.63 -16.88
CA THR A 32 -8.12 11.19 -16.82
C THR A 32 -8.49 10.68 -15.42
N LYS A 33 -8.33 11.52 -14.38
CA LYS A 33 -8.56 11.13 -12.98
C LYS A 33 -9.23 12.27 -12.22
N SER A 34 -10.10 11.91 -11.29
CA SER A 34 -10.75 12.84 -10.36
C SER A 34 -9.78 13.38 -9.30
N ALA A 35 -10.13 14.51 -8.68
CA ALA A 35 -9.34 15.09 -7.60
C ALA A 35 -9.09 14.12 -6.44
N HIS A 36 -10.11 13.31 -6.10
CA HIS A 36 -9.99 12.29 -5.07
C HIS A 36 -8.98 11.21 -5.44
N GLN A 37 -9.05 10.69 -6.67
CA GLN A 37 -8.08 9.69 -7.17
C GLN A 37 -6.65 10.25 -7.18
N CYS A 38 -6.46 11.51 -7.60
CA CYS A 38 -5.14 12.15 -7.57
C CYS A 38 -4.59 12.24 -6.14
N ALA A 39 -5.40 12.69 -5.19
CA ALA A 39 -5.01 12.80 -3.78
C ALA A 39 -4.67 11.43 -3.18
N GLU A 40 -5.52 10.43 -3.43
CA GLU A 40 -5.30 9.06 -2.96
C GLU A 40 -4.02 8.46 -3.56
N ARG A 41 -3.79 8.64 -4.86
CA ARG A 41 -2.59 8.16 -5.54
C ARG A 41 -1.33 8.80 -4.98
N TRP A 42 -1.36 10.11 -4.77
CA TRP A 42 -0.26 10.83 -4.17
C TRP A 42 0.07 10.29 -2.78
N GLN A 43 -0.92 10.21 -1.90
CA GLN A 43 -0.73 9.76 -0.52
C GLN A 43 -0.30 8.29 -0.41
N SER A 44 -0.75 7.43 -1.33
CA SER A 44 -0.52 6.00 -1.25
C SER A 44 0.74 5.51 -1.99
N ALA A 45 1.24 6.25 -2.98
CA ALA A 45 2.30 5.74 -3.86
C ALA A 45 3.35 6.76 -4.34
N LEU A 46 3.04 8.06 -4.42
CA LEU A 46 3.91 9.04 -5.08
C LEU A 46 4.55 10.06 -4.14
N ARG A 47 3.98 10.33 -2.96
CA ARG A 47 4.58 11.30 -2.02
C ARG A 47 6.03 10.88 -1.70
N PRO A 48 6.96 11.86 -1.59
CA PRO A 48 8.31 11.58 -1.14
C PRO A 48 8.34 10.85 0.20
N GLY A 49 9.32 9.97 0.39
CA GLY A 49 9.50 9.21 1.63
C GLY A 49 8.70 7.90 1.74
N ILE A 50 7.88 7.53 0.73
CA ILE A 50 7.33 6.18 0.69
C ILE A 50 8.42 5.17 0.33
N ASN A 51 8.65 4.20 1.20
CA ASN A 51 9.53 3.08 0.95
C ASN A 51 8.81 1.97 0.21
N LYS A 52 9.22 1.70 -1.04
CA LYS A 52 8.61 0.70 -1.93
C LYS A 52 9.25 -0.70 -1.82
N ARG A 53 10.27 -0.89 -0.98
CA ARG A 53 10.91 -2.20 -0.79
C ARG A 53 9.94 -3.18 -0.12
N PRO A 54 10.13 -4.51 -0.28
CA PRO A 54 9.36 -5.49 0.48
C PRO A 54 9.40 -5.24 1.98
N PHE A 55 8.38 -5.70 2.70
CA PHE A 55 8.39 -5.69 4.16
C PHE A 55 9.43 -6.69 4.66
N ASN A 56 10.31 -6.25 5.55
CA ASN A 56 11.25 -7.14 6.21
C ASN A 56 10.57 -7.89 7.37
N THR A 57 11.29 -8.87 7.95
CA THR A 57 10.78 -9.70 9.06
C THR A 57 10.33 -8.89 10.28
N PHE A 58 11.08 -7.83 10.63
CA PHE A 58 10.72 -6.97 11.76
C PHE A 58 9.44 -6.18 11.51
N GLU A 59 9.29 -5.62 10.30
CA GLU A 59 8.08 -4.92 9.89
C GLU A 59 6.87 -5.87 9.90
N ASN A 60 7.02 -7.05 9.30
CA ASN A 60 5.98 -8.10 9.29
C ASN A 60 5.55 -8.51 10.70
N ASN A 61 6.52 -8.74 11.61
CA ASN A 61 6.22 -9.06 13.01
C ASN A 61 5.50 -7.90 13.73
N THR A 62 5.88 -6.67 13.42
CA THR A 62 5.22 -5.48 13.96
C THR A 62 3.77 -5.38 13.46
N VAL A 63 3.53 -5.63 12.16
CA VAL A 63 2.18 -5.70 11.59
C VAL A 63 1.36 -6.77 12.29
N ARG A 64 1.89 -7.98 12.49
CA ARG A 64 1.17 -9.06 13.20
C ARG A 64 0.77 -8.68 14.61
N ARG A 65 1.73 -8.17 15.39
CA ARG A 65 1.47 -7.74 16.77
C ARG A 65 0.37 -6.68 16.82
N LEU A 66 0.47 -5.66 15.98
CA LEU A 66 -0.48 -4.55 15.98
C LEU A 66 -1.86 -4.95 15.44
N TYR A 67 -1.92 -5.89 14.49
CA TYR A 67 -3.19 -6.47 14.05
C TYR A 67 -3.87 -7.22 15.20
N GLY A 68 -3.14 -7.99 16.01
CA GLY A 68 -3.69 -8.66 17.19
C GLY A 68 -4.34 -7.70 18.20
N VAL A 69 -3.87 -6.45 18.28
CA VAL A 69 -4.40 -5.43 19.19
C VAL A 69 -5.51 -4.60 18.54
N HIS A 70 -5.38 -4.24 17.27
CA HIS A 70 -6.22 -3.25 16.60
C HIS A 70 -7.15 -3.81 15.52
N GLY A 71 -7.01 -5.08 15.14
CA GLY A 71 -7.69 -5.66 13.98
C GLY A 71 -7.34 -4.95 12.67
N PRO A 72 -8.23 -4.96 11.65
CA PRO A 72 -7.96 -4.40 10.32
C PRO A 72 -8.01 -2.86 10.25
N ARG A 73 -7.64 -2.17 11.33
CA ARG A 73 -7.56 -0.71 11.38
C ARG A 73 -6.21 -0.24 10.82
N TRP A 74 -6.02 -0.40 9.51
CA TRP A 74 -4.73 -0.18 8.82
C TRP A 74 -4.14 1.21 9.05
N SER A 75 -4.97 2.26 9.09
CA SER A 75 -4.49 3.61 9.40
C SER A 75 -3.90 3.73 10.81
N ARG A 76 -4.47 3.01 11.79
CA ARG A 76 -3.96 2.96 13.16
C ARG A 76 -2.64 2.19 13.26
N ILE A 77 -2.55 1.06 12.55
CA ILE A 77 -1.31 0.27 12.49
C ILE A 77 -0.20 1.06 11.81
N CYS A 78 -0.53 1.74 10.70
CA CYS A 78 0.39 2.55 9.91
C CYS A 78 1.03 3.68 10.73
N SER A 79 0.42 4.15 11.83
CA SER A 79 1.04 5.14 12.72
C SER A 79 2.36 4.69 13.34
N SER A 80 2.67 3.39 13.32
CA SER A 80 3.95 2.84 13.78
C SER A 80 5.02 2.72 12.67
N PHE A 81 4.70 3.14 11.44
CA PHE A 81 5.58 3.00 10.28
C PHE A 81 5.77 4.37 9.60
N PRO A 82 6.99 4.96 9.64
CA PRO A 82 7.20 6.31 9.14
C PRO A 82 7.13 6.42 7.62
N ASP A 83 7.52 5.36 6.89
CA ASP A 83 7.72 5.33 5.44
C ASP A 83 6.74 4.38 4.71
N ARG A 84 5.76 3.82 5.42
CA ARG A 84 4.75 2.93 4.84
C ARG A 84 3.39 3.62 4.74
N THR A 85 2.48 3.04 3.97
CA THR A 85 1.10 3.52 3.84
C THR A 85 0.12 2.45 4.32
N PRO A 86 -1.11 2.81 4.75
CA PRO A 86 -2.10 1.83 5.20
C PRO A 86 -2.38 0.73 4.17
N LYS A 87 -2.35 1.09 2.88
CA LYS A 87 -2.50 0.15 1.76
C LYS A 87 -1.38 -0.88 1.71
N MET A 88 -0.15 -0.47 1.96
CA MET A 88 1.01 -1.37 2.00
C MET A 88 0.94 -2.30 3.20
N ILE A 89 0.53 -1.80 4.36
CA ILE A 89 0.33 -2.61 5.57
C ILE A 89 -0.71 -3.70 5.33
N LYS A 90 -1.87 -3.32 4.78
CA LYS A 90 -2.93 -4.27 4.41
C LYS A 90 -2.40 -5.35 3.45
N SER A 91 -1.71 -4.94 2.40
CA SER A 91 -1.17 -5.88 1.40
C SER A 91 -0.11 -6.81 2.00
N SER A 92 0.77 -6.31 2.87
CA SER A 92 1.73 -7.13 3.62
C SER A 92 1.01 -8.19 4.47
N TRP A 93 -0.05 -7.80 5.18
CA TRP A 93 -0.86 -8.73 5.96
C TRP A 93 -1.51 -9.82 5.08
N GLU A 94 -2.19 -9.43 4.00
CA GLU A 94 -2.84 -10.37 3.08
C GLU A 94 -1.84 -11.36 2.47
N ASN A 95 -0.64 -10.87 2.09
CA ASN A 95 0.42 -11.73 1.58
C ASN A 95 0.95 -12.71 2.63
N MET A 96 1.11 -12.28 3.89
CA MET A 96 1.52 -13.17 4.98
C MET A 96 0.49 -14.27 5.24
N GLN A 97 -0.81 -13.93 5.25
CA GLN A 97 -1.87 -14.92 5.44
C GLN A 97 -1.92 -15.95 4.31
N ALA A 98 -1.84 -15.49 3.05
CA ALA A 98 -1.81 -16.39 1.90
C ALA A 98 -0.58 -17.32 1.91
N GLU A 99 0.57 -16.83 2.37
CA GLU A 99 1.78 -17.65 2.51
C GLU A 99 1.64 -18.70 3.63
N GLU A 100 1.07 -18.30 4.79
CA GLU A 100 0.80 -19.22 5.89
C GLU A 100 -0.16 -20.34 5.45
N GLU A 101 -1.23 -20.03 4.72
CA GLU A 101 -2.16 -21.02 4.15
C GLU A 101 -1.47 -21.99 3.17
N ARG A 102 -0.60 -21.48 2.30
CA ARG A 102 0.18 -22.31 1.35
C ARG A 102 1.10 -23.27 2.07
N ILE A 103 1.81 -22.81 3.09
CA ILE A 103 2.71 -23.64 3.89
C ILE A 103 1.93 -24.73 4.63
N GLN A 104 0.77 -24.40 5.22
CA GLN A 104 -0.08 -25.39 5.89
C GLN A 104 -0.61 -26.45 4.92
N MET A 105 -1.03 -26.04 3.72
CA MET A 105 -1.47 -26.97 2.67
C MET A 105 -0.33 -27.87 2.20
N GLN A 106 0.88 -27.33 2.03
CA GLN A 106 2.02 -28.14 1.63
C GLN A 106 2.41 -29.13 2.73
N MET A 107 2.42 -28.71 4.00
CA MET A 107 2.67 -29.59 5.14
C MET A 107 1.62 -30.71 5.27
N SER A 108 0.35 -30.41 5.03
CA SER A 108 -0.71 -31.43 5.08
C SER A 108 -0.55 -32.47 3.97
N ILE A 109 -0.23 -32.04 2.74
CA ILE A 109 0.06 -32.94 1.62
C ILE A 109 1.28 -33.81 1.94
N THR A 110 2.39 -33.22 2.41
CA THR A 110 3.59 -33.98 2.77
C THR A 110 3.34 -35.03 3.85
N ARG A 111 2.44 -34.75 4.81
CA ARG A 111 2.05 -35.73 5.84
C ARG A 111 1.18 -36.87 5.31
N LEU A 112 0.46 -36.69 4.20
CA LEU A 112 -0.38 -37.73 3.59
C LEU A 112 0.41 -38.64 2.65
N LEU A 113 1.57 -38.19 2.18
CA LEU A 113 2.43 -38.92 1.24
C LEU A 113 3.54 -39.74 1.93
N ASN A 114 3.69 -39.61 3.25
CA ASN A 114 4.61 -40.37 4.10
C ASN A 114 3.82 -41.25 5.05
#